data_AF-A0AAF0P3Z9-F1
#
_entry.id   AF-A0AAF0P3Z9-F1
#
_cell.length_a   1.000
_cell.length_b   1.000
_cell.length_c   1.000
_cell.angle_alpha   90.00
_cell.angle_beta   90.00
_cell.angle_gamma   90.00
#
_symmetry.space_group_name_H-M   'P 1'
#
loop_
_entity.id
_entity.type
_entity.pdbx_description
1 polymer ?
#
loop_
_entity_poly.entity_id
_entity_poly.type
_entity_poly.pdbx_seq_one_letter_code
_entity_poly.pdbx_strand_id
1 'polypeptide(L)' 'MEQYNTDNLWLLTKSQHNKKTAIENKLSDQQLKNVGRDWWKKVLKNKK' A
#
# COMPACT_ATOMS: atom_id res chain seq x y z
N MET A 1 -2.08 -7.50 24.89
CA MET A 1 -1.74 -6.38 23.98
C MET A 1 -1.87 -6.91 22.57
N GLU A 2 -2.77 -6.36 21.76
CA GLU A 2 -2.72 -6.61 20.31
C GLU A 2 -1.40 -6.05 19.80
N GLN A 3 -0.48 -6.93 19.39
CA GLN A 3 0.71 -6.50 18.67
C GLN A 3 0.28 -6.10 17.27
N TYR A 4 0.24 -4.80 16.99
CA TYR A 4 0.07 -4.32 15.63
C TYR A 4 1.23 -4.86 14.78
N ASN A 5 0.90 -5.57 13.71
CA ASN A 5 1.89 -6.14 12.81
C ASN A 5 2.68 -5.00 12.14
N THR A 6 3.92 -4.79 12.58
CA THR A 6 4.82 -3.76 12.06
C THR A 6 5.30 -4.06 10.64
N ASP A 7 5.17 -5.29 10.14
CA ASP A 7 5.50 -5.64 8.74
C ASP A 7 4.58 -4.94 7.73
N ASN A 8 3.42 -4.47 8.17
CA ASN A 8 2.47 -3.67 7.39
C ASN A 8 2.70 -2.15 7.49
N LEU A 9 3.76 -1.70 8.18
CA LEU A 9 4.12 -0.29 8.21
C LEU A 9 4.90 0.10 6.94
N TRP A 10 4.46 1.20 6.32
CA TRP A 10 5.06 1.73 5.11
C TRP A 10 5.62 3.12 5.36
N LEU A 11 6.92 3.31 5.09
CA LEU A 11 7.50 4.64 5.00
C LEU A 11 7.28 5.17 3.57
N LEU A 12 6.27 6.03 3.41
CA LEU A 12 5.89 6.60 2.12
C LEU A 12 6.11 8.11 2.11
N THR A 13 6.58 8.63 0.99
CA THR A 13 6.50 10.08 0.72
C THR A 13 5.04 10.50 0.52
N LYS A 14 4.74 11.81 0.64
CA LYS A 14 3.39 12.35 0.42
C LYS A 14 2.80 11.94 -0.95
N SER A 15 3.62 11.95 -2.00
CA SER A 15 3.21 11.53 -3.35
C SER A 15 2.82 10.05 -3.40
N GLN A 16 3.62 9.17 -2.77
CA GLN A 16 3.34 7.74 -2.71
C GLN A 16 2.10 7.43 -1.87
N HIS A 17 1.91 8.13 -0.75
CA HIS A 17 0.70 8.01 0.06
C HIS A 17 -0.55 8.36 -0.75
N ASN A 18 -0.56 9.51 -1.44
CA ASN A 18 -1.69 9.92 -2.28
C ASN A 18 -2.00 8.91 -3.38
N LYS A 19 -0.95 8.37 -4.03
CA LYS A 19 -1.10 7.31 -5.03
C LYS A 19 -1.69 6.03 -4.42
N LYS A 20 -1.22 5.63 -3.24
CA LYS A 20 -1.74 4.48 -2.50
C LYS A 20 -3.23 4.65 -2.23
N THR A 21 -3.65 5.76 -1.62
CA THR A 21 -5.07 6.04 -1.34
C THR A 21 -5.92 6.02 -2.61
N ALA A 22 -5.44 6.61 -3.71
CA ALA A 22 -6.17 6.60 -4.97
C ALA A 22 -6.35 5.20 -5.59
N ILE A 23 -5.42 4.28 -5.34
CA ILE A 23 -5.52 2.88 -5.77
C ILE A 23 -6.45 2.11 -4.83
N GLU A 24 -6.33 2.32 -3.51
CA GLU A 24 -7.21 1.69 -2.52
C GLU A 24 -8.68 2.02 -2.80
N ASN A 25 -9.00 3.28 -3.14
CA ASN A 25 -10.36 3.69 -3.50
C ASN A 25 -10.90 3.06 -4.80
N LYS A 26 -10.04 2.44 -5.62
CA LYS A 26 -10.42 1.80 -6.89
C LYS A 26 -10.52 0.29 -6.79
N LEU A 27 -9.99 -0.30 -5.72
CA LEU A 27 -9.96 -1.74 -5.51
C LEU A 27 -11.01 -2.12 -4.47
N SER A 28 -11.59 -3.30 -4.63
CA SER A 28 -12.46 -3.86 -3.59
C SER A 28 -11.63 -4.42 -2.44
N ASP A 29 -12.23 -4.50 -1.25
CA ASP A 29 -11.59 -5.07 -0.06
C ASP A 29 -11.03 -6.48 -0.29
N GLN A 30 -11.74 -7.28 -1.10
CA GLN A 30 -11.29 -8.63 -1.43
C GLN A 30 -10.06 -8.63 -2.34
N GLN A 31 -9.95 -7.66 -3.25
CA GLN A 31 -8.74 -7.47 -4.03
C GLN A 31 -7.59 -7.03 -3.11
N LEU A 32 -7.82 -6.01 -2.26
CA LEU A 32 -6.82 -5.47 -1.33
C LEU A 32 -6.21 -6.54 -0.41
N LYS A 33 -7.00 -7.49 0.08
CA LYS A 33 -6.53 -8.62 0.89
C LYS A 33 -5.55 -9.55 0.17
N ASN A 34 -5.65 -9.65 -1.15
CA ASN A 34 -4.76 -10.49 -1.97
C ASN A 34 -3.52 -9.73 -2.47
N VAL A 35 -3.44 -8.41 -2.21
CA VAL A 35 -2.32 -7.59 -2.68
C VAL A 35 -1.16 -7.63 -1.68
N GLY A 36 -0.10 -8.35 -2.03
CA GLY A 36 1.11 -8.42 -1.22
C GLY A 36 2.03 -7.18 -1.31
N ARG A 37 3.00 -7.12 -0.40
CA ARG A 37 4.00 -6.03 -0.31
C ARG A 37 4.76 -5.79 -1.61
N ASP A 38 5.11 -6.84 -2.35
CA ASP A 38 5.89 -6.69 -3.58
C ASP A 38 5.11 -6.05 -4.72
N TRP A 39 3.79 -6.25 -4.76
CA TRP A 39 2.93 -5.55 -5.70
C TRP A 39 2.89 -4.06 -5.40
N TRP A 40 2.69 -3.70 -4.13
CA TRP A 40 2.69 -2.30 -3.70
C TRP A 40 4.04 -1.63 -3.95
N LYS A 41 5.17 -2.31 -3.74
CA LYS A 41 6.49 -1.78 -4.12
C LYS A 41 6.58 -1.47 -5.62
N LYS A 42 6.03 -2.34 -6.49
CA LYS A 42 6.00 -2.10 -7.96
C LYS A 42 5.13 -0.90 -8.31
N VAL A 43 3.95 -0.80 -7.71
CA VAL A 43 2.96 0.24 -8.06
C VAL A 43 3.29 1.59 -7.43
N LEU A 44 3.84 1.62 -6.23
CA LEU A 44 4.28 2.84 -5.52
C LEU A 44 5.70 3.28 -5.91
N LYS A 45 6.39 2.54 -6.79
CA LYS A 45 7.63 3.01 -7.40
C LYS A 45 7.32 4.24 -8.25
N ASN A 46 7.85 5.38 -7.85
CA ASN A 46 7.83 6.56 -8.70
C ASN A 46 8.72 6.27 -9.92
N LYS A 47 8.19 6.49 -11.12
CA LYS A 47 9.05 6.59 -12.29
C LYS A 47 9.89 7.85 -12.07
N LYS A 48 11.21 7.67 -11.98
CA LYS A 48 12.16 8.77 -12.12
C LYS A 48 12.06 9.32 -13.53
#